data_AF-A0A2G6NN74-F1
#
_entry.id   AF-A0A2G6NN74-F1
#
_cell.length_a   1.000
_cell.length_b   1.000
_cell.length_c   1.000
_cell.angle_alpha   90.00
_cell.angle_beta   90.00
_cell.angle_gamma   90.00
#
_symmetry.space_group_name_H-M   'P 1'
#
loop_
_entity.id
_entity.type
_entity.pdbx_description
1 polymer ?
#
loop_
_entity_poly.entity_id
_entity_poly.type
_entity_poly.pdbx_seq_one_letter_code
_entity_poly.pdbx_strand_id
1 'polypeptide(L)'
;MSKSRVLALSLVIFLGFAGPLAAEETLKVGVQAPITGSYANEGQGIDQSVRLLAEQINAKGGVMGRQIEVITCDDEGTAMKAAICAKDLVNKGVSMVIGSYTSTCAEAAQATYFRAGVLQTSDGTSDSLTKHGYWTFFRNSFPNSAEATFSADYMVNVKKYQRIAILSDFSSYADGLANSVEEAVKAAGGNIVAREKVKAGSQNFTPVLTQLKSKKPDVIFYAGYYSDGGLIRSQQVALGIKADFIGGDANDNVDFVKLAGNAAEGAFIINVPTPELLPYDLAKDFLKAYKAKYNMMPPSIWTILNVDGMRAFIYAMESNQSFDTKKAADFLHNLKEYPGITGNIAFAKDGNRVGSGYMTYEIQKDGSYKIVHK
;
A
#
# COMPACT_ATOMS: atom_id res chain seq x y z
N MET A 1 58.01 21.24 72.32
CA MET A 1 58.69 20.68 71.13
C MET A 1 57.89 19.50 70.60
N SER A 2 57.40 19.61 69.36
CA SER A 2 57.28 18.55 68.32
C SER A 2 56.54 17.24 68.65
N LYS A 3 55.61 16.70 67.87
CA LYS A 3 55.05 16.98 66.54
C LYS A 3 53.76 16.15 66.41
N SER A 4 52.71 16.76 65.89
CA SER A 4 51.45 16.13 65.49
C SER A 4 51.67 15.05 64.43
N ARG A 5 50.96 13.91 64.55
CA ARG A 5 50.77 12.95 63.44
C ARG A 5 49.28 12.82 63.17
N VAL A 6 48.91 13.33 61.99
CA VAL A 6 47.57 13.36 61.42
C VAL A 6 47.16 11.96 60.99
N LEU A 7 45.98 11.51 61.43
CA LEU A 7 45.31 10.31 60.96
C LEU A 7 44.69 10.62 59.58
N ALA A 8 45.19 10.02 58.51
CA ALA A 8 44.61 10.14 57.17
C ALA A 8 43.52 9.08 56.99
N LEU A 9 42.27 9.52 56.96
CA LEU A 9 41.09 8.72 56.65
C LEU A 9 40.96 8.63 55.13
N SER A 10 41.33 7.50 54.52
CA SER A 10 41.19 7.27 53.08
C SER A 10 39.72 6.96 52.74
N LEU A 11 38.99 7.99 52.31
CA LEU A 11 37.65 7.86 51.75
C LEU A 11 37.75 7.32 50.31
N VAL A 12 37.48 6.03 50.12
CA VAL A 12 37.34 5.44 48.77
C VAL A 12 36.00 5.89 48.19
N ILE A 13 36.02 6.93 47.37
CA ILE A 13 34.87 7.33 46.54
C ILE A 13 34.82 6.37 45.36
N PHE A 14 33.96 5.36 45.44
CA PHE A 14 33.57 4.54 44.29
C PHE A 14 32.64 5.40 43.41
N LEU A 15 33.23 6.22 42.54
CA LEU A 15 32.51 6.84 41.43
C LEU A 15 32.10 5.73 40.48
N GLY A 16 30.88 5.21 40.68
CA GLY A 16 30.22 4.36 39.70
C GLY A 16 30.11 5.14 38.39
N PHE A 17 31.00 4.83 37.45
CA PHE A 17 30.84 5.19 36.06
C PHE A 17 29.61 4.41 35.55
N ALA A 18 28.42 4.98 35.74
CA ALA A 18 27.28 4.69 34.90
C ALA A 18 27.65 5.24 33.52
N GLY A 19 28.36 4.44 32.73
CA GLY A 19 28.51 4.73 31.31
C GLY A 19 27.12 4.92 30.72
N PRO A 20 26.90 5.90 29.83
CA PRO A 20 25.63 5.98 29.12
C PRO A 20 25.42 4.62 28.47
N LEU A 21 24.33 3.94 28.85
CA LEU A 21 23.81 2.81 28.10
C LEU A 21 23.70 3.34 26.68
N ALA A 22 24.52 2.85 25.74
CA ALA A 22 24.50 3.32 24.37
C ALA A 22 23.07 3.12 23.86
N ALA A 23 22.30 4.21 23.83
CA ALA A 23 20.97 4.20 23.28
C ALA A 23 21.16 3.74 21.84
N GLU A 24 20.48 2.66 21.45
CA GLU A 24 20.52 2.16 20.07
C GLU A 24 20.29 3.35 19.12
N GLU A 25 21.35 3.75 18.42
CA GLU A 25 21.40 5.05 17.72
C GLU A 25 20.51 5.07 16.47
N THR A 26 19.97 3.91 16.10
CA THR A 26 19.29 3.68 14.84
C THR A 26 17.94 2.99 15.05
N LEU A 27 16.89 3.54 14.44
CA LEU A 27 15.62 2.86 14.22
C LEU A 27 15.63 2.24 12.83
N LYS A 28 15.71 0.91 12.74
CA LYS A 28 15.71 0.21 11.47
C LYS A 28 14.29 0.01 10.94
N VAL A 29 14.05 0.50 9.74
CA VAL A 29 12.78 0.42 9.02
C VAL A 29 12.97 -0.43 7.77
N GLY A 30 12.24 -1.53 7.68
CA GLY A 30 12.22 -2.36 6.49
C GLY A 30 11.30 -1.77 5.41
N VAL A 31 11.71 -1.84 4.15
CA VAL A 31 10.80 -1.73 3.00
C VAL A 31 10.77 -3.09 2.34
N GLN A 32 9.60 -3.73 2.30
CA GLN A 32 9.41 -4.94 1.51
C GLN A 32 8.48 -4.60 0.36
N ALA A 33 8.97 -4.64 -0.87
CA ALA A 33 8.19 -4.24 -2.05
C ALA A 33 8.74 -4.90 -3.32
N PRO A 34 7.98 -4.94 -4.43
CA PRO A 34 8.49 -5.40 -5.72
C PRO A 34 9.40 -4.31 -6.31
N ILE A 35 10.70 -4.35 -6.00
CA ILE A 35 11.68 -3.37 -6.52
C ILE A 35 11.99 -3.68 -8.00
N THR A 36 11.89 -4.95 -8.37
CA THR A 36 12.00 -5.43 -9.75
C THR A 36 10.74 -6.19 -10.20
N GLY A 37 10.70 -6.58 -11.48
CA GLY A 37 9.56 -7.29 -12.07
C GLY A 37 8.44 -6.39 -12.57
N SER A 38 7.27 -6.97 -12.81
CA SER A 38 6.13 -6.28 -13.45
C SER A 38 5.55 -5.13 -12.64
N TYR A 39 5.80 -5.12 -11.33
CA TYR A 39 5.29 -4.11 -10.39
C TYR A 39 6.39 -3.17 -9.89
N ALA A 40 7.56 -3.16 -10.54
CA ALA A 40 8.74 -2.39 -10.14
C ALA A 40 8.46 -0.90 -9.94
N ASN A 41 7.60 -0.33 -10.79
CA ASN A 41 7.26 1.09 -10.73
C ASN A 41 6.64 1.47 -9.37
N GLU A 42 5.76 0.63 -8.84
CA GLU A 42 5.17 0.81 -7.50
C GLU A 42 6.19 0.60 -6.40
N GLY A 43 6.91 -0.52 -6.40
CA GLY A 43 7.85 -0.82 -5.31
C GLY A 43 9.00 0.17 -5.21
N GLN A 44 9.49 0.69 -6.34
CA GLN A 44 10.48 1.78 -6.34
C GLN A 44 9.90 3.08 -5.77
N GLY A 45 8.66 3.42 -6.12
CA GLY A 45 8.00 4.60 -5.57
C GLY A 45 7.74 4.50 -4.07
N ILE A 46 7.41 3.30 -3.56
CA ILE A 46 7.30 3.03 -2.11
C ILE A 46 8.65 3.24 -1.42
N ASP A 47 9.72 2.63 -1.92
CA ASP A 47 11.07 2.77 -1.36
C ASP A 47 11.54 4.23 -1.34
N GLN A 48 11.36 4.94 -2.47
CA GLN A 48 11.67 6.35 -2.60
C GLN A 48 10.89 7.22 -1.60
N SER A 49 9.61 6.93 -1.42
CA SER A 49 8.74 7.68 -0.49
C SER A 49 9.13 7.46 0.97
N VAL A 50 9.44 6.21 1.36
CA VAL A 50 9.94 5.87 2.71
C VAL A 50 11.29 6.52 2.99
N ARG A 51 12.21 6.48 2.02
CA ARG A 51 13.53 7.14 2.14
C ARG A 51 13.41 8.65 2.27
N LEU A 52 12.56 9.28 1.47
CA LEU A 52 12.31 10.72 1.58
C LEU A 52 11.78 11.11 2.97
N LEU A 53 10.82 10.35 3.51
CA LEU A 53 10.31 10.59 4.85
C LEU A 53 11.40 10.39 5.91
N ALA A 54 12.17 9.30 5.82
CA ALA A 54 13.27 9.01 6.74
C ALA A 54 14.30 10.15 6.76
N GLU A 55 14.71 10.67 5.59
CA GLU A 55 15.61 11.81 5.50
C GLU A 55 15.03 13.08 6.14
N GLN A 56 13.75 13.38 5.90
CA GLN A 56 13.08 14.54 6.51
C GLN A 56 13.02 14.46 8.03
N ILE A 57 12.82 13.27 8.59
CA ILE A 57 12.80 13.01 10.04
C ILE A 57 14.22 13.07 10.61
N ASN A 58 15.19 12.44 9.95
CA ASN A 58 16.59 12.43 10.36
C ASN A 58 17.19 13.84 10.39
N ALA A 59 16.88 14.67 9.40
CA ALA A 59 17.27 16.08 9.37
C ALA A 59 16.72 16.91 10.55
N LYS A 60 15.69 16.41 11.25
CA LYS A 60 15.09 17.02 12.44
C LYS A 60 15.56 16.37 13.76
N GLY A 61 16.59 15.51 13.70
CA GLY A 61 17.14 14.83 14.87
C GLY A 61 16.68 13.39 15.06
N GLY A 62 15.92 12.83 14.12
CA GLY A 62 15.45 11.45 14.18
C GLY A 62 14.21 11.26 15.06
N VAL A 63 13.79 10.01 15.25
CA VAL A 63 12.66 9.64 16.11
C VAL A 63 13.16 9.53 17.54
N MET A 64 12.75 10.43 18.44
CA MET A 64 13.23 10.46 19.84
C MET A 64 14.77 10.34 19.96
N GLY A 65 15.51 10.97 19.03
CA GLY A 65 16.98 10.96 18.96
C GLY A 65 17.60 9.80 18.18
N ARG A 66 16.83 8.80 17.71
CA ARG A 66 17.31 7.70 16.87
C ARG A 66 17.20 8.03 15.38
N GLN A 67 18.28 7.85 14.64
CA GLN A 67 18.27 8.02 13.19
C GLN A 67 17.56 6.85 12.53
N ILE A 68 16.75 7.10 11.50
CA ILE A 68 16.10 6.06 10.72
C ILE A 68 17.09 5.49 9.70
N GLU A 69 17.28 4.17 9.71
CA GLU A 69 17.96 3.42 8.65
C GLU A 69 16.94 2.63 7.84
N VAL A 70 16.84 2.90 6.54
CA VAL A 70 15.92 2.21 5.64
C VAL A 70 16.62 1.02 4.98
N ILE A 71 16.09 -0.17 5.25
CA ILE A 71 16.57 -1.46 4.73
C ILE A 71 15.55 -2.01 3.74
N THR A 72 15.89 -2.03 2.45
CA THR A 72 14.99 -2.52 1.39
C THR A 72 15.21 -4.01 1.13
N CYS A 73 14.12 -4.74 0.90
CA CYS A 73 14.13 -6.10 0.38
C CYS A 73 13.17 -6.23 -0.80
N ASP A 74 13.69 -6.72 -1.92
CA ASP A 74 12.92 -6.95 -3.14
C ASP A 74 12.16 -8.27 -3.05
N ASP A 75 10.83 -8.18 -2.95
CA ASP A 75 9.96 -9.35 -2.96
C ASP A 75 9.52 -9.79 -4.36
N GLU A 76 9.95 -9.08 -5.41
CA GLU A 76 9.68 -9.37 -6.83
C GLU A 76 8.18 -9.53 -7.16
N GLY A 77 7.27 -9.15 -6.25
CA GLY A 77 5.83 -9.39 -6.37
C GLY A 77 5.43 -10.86 -6.20
N THR A 78 6.26 -11.70 -5.55
CA THR A 78 5.99 -13.14 -5.38
C THR A 78 5.98 -13.59 -3.91
N ALA A 79 5.09 -14.52 -3.57
CA ALA A 79 4.97 -15.06 -2.21
C ALA A 79 6.28 -15.68 -1.68
N MET A 80 7.02 -16.40 -2.53
CA MET A 80 8.26 -17.07 -2.13
C MET A 80 9.33 -16.05 -1.73
N LYS A 81 9.52 -15.00 -2.54
CA LYS A 81 10.51 -13.96 -2.25
C LYS A 81 10.08 -13.09 -1.07
N ALA A 82 8.79 -12.78 -0.94
CA ALA A 82 8.24 -12.11 0.23
C ALA A 82 8.52 -12.86 1.54
N ALA A 83 8.35 -14.19 1.56
CA ALA A 83 8.66 -15.00 2.74
C ALA A 83 10.16 -15.01 3.10
N ILE A 84 11.05 -14.91 2.09
CA ILE A 84 12.50 -14.77 2.29
C ILE A 84 12.82 -13.38 2.84
N CYS A 85 12.26 -12.32 2.24
CA CYS A 85 12.42 -10.94 2.70
C CYS A 85 11.96 -10.75 4.14
N ALA A 86 10.84 -11.33 4.53
CA ALA A 86 10.35 -11.25 5.90
C ALA A 86 11.37 -11.79 6.91
N LYS A 87 11.99 -12.94 6.62
CA LYS A 87 13.02 -13.53 7.48
C LYS A 87 14.29 -12.68 7.51
N ASP A 88 14.74 -12.19 6.35
CA ASP A 88 15.93 -11.35 6.25
C ASP A 88 15.77 -10.03 7.02
N LEU A 89 14.64 -9.34 6.86
CA LEU A 89 14.34 -8.10 7.56
C LEU A 89 14.25 -8.31 9.08
N VAL A 90 13.59 -9.37 9.54
CA VAL A 90 13.57 -9.76 10.96
C VAL A 90 14.99 -10.01 11.49
N ASN A 91 15.81 -10.76 10.75
CA ASN A 91 17.21 -11.05 11.15
C ASN A 91 18.07 -9.78 11.21
N LYS A 92 17.78 -8.78 10.38
CA LYS A 92 18.46 -7.47 10.39
C LYS A 92 18.00 -6.56 11.55
N GLY A 93 16.97 -6.98 12.29
CA GLY A 93 16.47 -6.29 13.48
C GLY A 93 15.61 -5.07 13.17
N VAL A 94 14.82 -5.09 12.09
CA VAL A 94 13.86 -4.00 11.82
C VAL A 94 12.74 -4.02 12.87
N SER A 95 12.30 -2.85 13.33
CA SER A 95 11.17 -2.73 14.26
C SER A 95 9.83 -2.65 13.52
N MET A 96 9.86 -2.21 12.27
CA MET A 96 8.69 -2.09 11.41
C MET A 96 9.06 -2.37 9.96
N VAL A 97 8.07 -2.82 9.18
CA VAL A 97 8.15 -3.01 7.74
C VAL A 97 7.02 -2.23 7.07
N ILE A 98 7.40 -1.44 6.08
CA ILE A 98 6.49 -0.72 5.20
C ILE A 98 6.36 -1.55 3.91
N GLY A 99 5.17 -2.11 3.70
CA GLY A 99 4.85 -3.03 2.62
C GLY A 99 4.47 -4.46 3.08
N SER A 100 4.06 -5.36 2.20
CA SER A 100 4.23 -5.27 0.75
C SER A 100 3.11 -4.53 0.02
N TYR A 101 3.40 -4.21 -1.24
CA TYR A 101 2.45 -3.69 -2.22
C TYR A 101 1.35 -4.72 -2.54
N THR A 102 1.68 -6.00 -2.75
CA THR A 102 0.68 -7.01 -3.14
C THR A 102 0.10 -7.74 -1.92
N SER A 103 -1.19 -8.11 -2.00
CA SER A 103 -1.83 -8.92 -0.96
C SER A 103 -1.12 -10.27 -0.80
N THR A 104 -0.78 -10.93 -1.90
CA THR A 104 -0.05 -12.21 -1.92
C THR A 104 1.29 -12.14 -1.16
N CYS A 105 2.07 -11.07 -1.37
CA CYS A 105 3.35 -10.89 -0.67
C CYS A 105 3.14 -10.59 0.81
N ALA A 106 2.15 -9.75 1.15
CA ALA A 106 1.86 -9.42 2.54
C ALA A 106 1.40 -10.65 3.33
N GLU A 107 0.49 -11.46 2.78
CA GLU A 107 0.03 -12.73 3.40
C GLU A 107 1.21 -13.69 3.69
N ALA A 108 2.15 -13.81 2.75
CA ALA A 108 3.32 -14.67 2.89
C ALA A 108 4.29 -14.20 4.00
N ALA A 109 4.27 -12.91 4.35
CA ALA A 109 5.18 -12.29 5.29
C ALA A 109 4.60 -12.13 6.71
N GLN A 110 3.30 -11.86 6.83
CA GLN A 110 2.59 -11.49 8.07
C GLN A 110 2.90 -12.40 9.26
N ALA A 111 2.84 -13.72 9.07
CA ALA A 111 3.06 -14.66 10.16
C ALA A 111 4.50 -14.60 10.72
N THR A 112 5.48 -14.27 9.89
CA THR A 112 6.88 -14.11 10.31
C THR A 112 7.05 -12.84 11.13
N TYR A 113 6.49 -11.72 10.67
CA TYR A 113 6.53 -10.46 11.41
C TYR A 113 5.78 -10.53 12.74
N PHE A 114 4.60 -11.16 12.74
CA PHE A 114 3.82 -11.40 13.94
C PHE A 114 4.61 -12.15 15.02
N ARG A 115 5.24 -13.28 14.65
CA ARG A 115 6.06 -14.07 15.59
C ARG A 115 7.27 -13.31 16.12
N ALA A 116 7.83 -12.41 15.33
CA ALA A 116 8.97 -11.58 15.70
C ALA A 116 8.57 -10.28 16.43
N GLY A 117 7.27 -9.96 16.52
CA GLY A 117 6.79 -8.69 17.05
C GLY A 117 7.15 -7.47 16.19
N VAL A 118 7.36 -7.65 14.89
CA VAL A 118 7.67 -6.57 13.94
C VAL A 118 6.37 -6.02 13.38
N LEU A 119 6.17 -4.70 13.44
CA LEU A 119 5.00 -4.06 12.84
C LEU A 119 5.05 -4.14 11.31
N GLN A 120 3.91 -4.33 10.67
CA GLN A 120 3.81 -4.35 9.22
C GLN A 120 2.65 -3.46 8.77
N THR A 121 2.94 -2.55 7.83
CA THR A 121 1.88 -1.96 7.01
C THR A 121 1.83 -2.56 5.61
N SER A 122 0.68 -2.59 4.93
CA SER A 122 0.61 -3.05 3.53
C SER A 122 -0.42 -2.27 2.72
N ASP A 123 -0.19 -2.16 1.41
CA ASP A 123 -1.19 -1.68 0.45
C ASP A 123 -2.16 -2.76 0.00
N GLY A 124 -1.85 -4.03 0.29
CA GLY A 124 -2.69 -5.15 -0.08
C GLY A 124 -4.12 -4.98 0.44
N THR A 125 -5.08 -5.05 -0.47
CA THR A 125 -6.50 -4.79 -0.23
C THR A 125 -7.32 -6.05 0.01
N SER A 126 -6.75 -7.25 -0.20
CA SER A 126 -7.50 -8.51 -0.03
C SER A 126 -7.97 -8.72 1.40
N ASP A 127 -9.29 -8.90 1.60
CA ASP A 127 -9.93 -9.10 2.90
C ASP A 127 -9.33 -10.23 3.75
N SER A 128 -8.61 -11.18 3.15
CA SER A 128 -7.91 -12.23 3.88
C SER A 128 -6.79 -11.73 4.79
N LEU A 129 -6.19 -10.57 4.49
CA LEU A 129 -5.05 -10.04 5.24
C LEU A 129 -5.35 -9.78 6.72
N THR A 130 -6.60 -9.52 7.09
CA THR A 130 -6.98 -9.26 8.49
C THR A 130 -7.63 -10.47 9.18
N LYS A 131 -7.88 -11.57 8.45
CA LYS A 131 -8.61 -12.76 8.98
C LYS A 131 -7.87 -13.47 10.11
N HIS A 132 -6.55 -13.37 10.16
CA HIS A 132 -5.73 -14.02 11.19
C HIS A 132 -5.61 -13.21 12.49
N GLY A 133 -6.05 -11.94 12.51
CA GLY A 133 -6.00 -11.11 13.71
C GLY A 133 -4.58 -10.83 14.23
N TYR A 134 -3.59 -10.78 13.34
CA TYR A 134 -2.22 -10.45 13.72
C TYR A 134 -2.14 -9.01 14.20
N TRP A 135 -1.89 -8.80 15.49
CA TRP A 135 -1.80 -7.46 16.10
C TRP A 135 -0.68 -6.58 15.51
N THR A 136 0.28 -7.19 14.80
CA THR A 136 1.36 -6.48 14.11
C THR A 136 0.94 -5.88 12.78
N PHE A 137 -0.21 -6.25 12.22
CA PHE A 137 -0.62 -5.87 10.87
C PHE A 137 -1.59 -4.69 10.86
N PHE A 138 -1.29 -3.70 10.01
CA PHE A 138 -2.12 -2.54 9.75
C PHE A 138 -2.23 -2.32 8.24
N ARG A 139 -3.44 -2.25 7.68
CA ARG A 139 -3.62 -1.97 6.25
C ARG A 139 -3.57 -0.46 6.02
N ASN A 140 -2.74 0.02 5.09
CA ASN A 140 -2.69 1.44 4.72
C ASN A 140 -3.85 1.85 3.81
N SER A 141 -4.35 0.88 3.05
CA SER A 141 -5.43 0.96 2.08
C SER A 141 -6.79 0.50 2.64
N PHE A 142 -7.81 0.48 1.80
CA PHE A 142 -9.15 0.01 2.13
C PHE A 142 -9.36 -1.43 1.60
N PRO A 143 -10.24 -2.24 2.22
CA PRO A 143 -10.52 -3.60 1.75
C PRO A 143 -11.13 -3.64 0.35
N ASN A 144 -10.86 -4.73 -0.37
CA ASN A 144 -11.56 -5.11 -1.60
C ASN A 144 -13.08 -5.02 -1.47
N SER A 145 -13.65 -5.41 -0.33
CA SER A 145 -15.09 -5.32 -0.08
C SER A 145 -15.63 -3.88 -0.13
N ALA A 146 -14.82 -2.89 0.28
CA ALA A 146 -15.21 -1.48 0.22
C ALA A 146 -15.20 -0.98 -1.23
N GLU A 147 -14.16 -1.28 -2.00
CA GLU A 147 -14.11 -0.98 -3.43
C GLU A 147 -15.27 -1.64 -4.17
N ALA A 148 -15.50 -2.93 -3.92
CA ALA A 148 -16.52 -3.72 -4.60
C ALA A 148 -17.93 -3.14 -4.45
N THR A 149 -18.26 -2.62 -3.26
CA THR A 149 -19.54 -1.96 -3.00
C THR A 149 -19.70 -0.73 -3.88
N PHE A 150 -18.65 0.11 -3.98
CA PHE A 150 -18.65 1.30 -4.83
C PHE A 150 -18.68 0.93 -6.33
N SER A 151 -17.88 -0.05 -6.76
CA SER A 151 -17.85 -0.51 -8.15
C SER A 151 -19.20 -1.07 -8.60
N ALA A 152 -19.88 -1.83 -7.74
CA ALA A 152 -21.21 -2.36 -8.04
C ALA A 152 -22.24 -1.24 -8.19
N ASP A 153 -22.27 -0.27 -7.28
CA ASP A 153 -23.18 0.88 -7.37
C ASP A 153 -22.92 1.69 -8.66
N TYR A 154 -21.66 1.98 -8.95
CA TYR A 154 -21.30 2.70 -10.18
C TYR A 154 -21.72 1.95 -11.44
N MET A 155 -21.48 0.63 -11.52
CA MET A 155 -21.85 -0.16 -12.70
C MET A 155 -23.36 -0.32 -12.86
N VAL A 156 -24.09 -0.59 -11.76
CA VAL A 156 -25.51 -0.99 -11.81
C VAL A 156 -26.44 0.21 -11.72
N ASN A 157 -26.17 1.17 -10.82
CA ASN A 157 -27.09 2.28 -10.55
C ASN A 157 -26.74 3.54 -11.34
N VAL A 158 -25.45 3.85 -11.47
CA VAL A 158 -24.98 5.06 -12.19
C VAL A 158 -24.93 4.81 -13.69
N LYS A 159 -24.14 3.83 -14.14
CA LYS A 159 -23.95 3.50 -15.56
C LYS A 159 -25.05 2.62 -16.13
N LYS A 160 -25.78 1.89 -15.28
CA LYS A 160 -26.92 1.04 -15.66
C LYS A 160 -26.56 -0.02 -16.70
N TYR A 161 -25.35 -0.58 -16.61
CA TYR A 161 -24.96 -1.68 -17.48
C TYR A 161 -25.87 -2.89 -17.25
N GLN A 162 -26.30 -3.52 -18.33
CA GLN A 162 -27.20 -4.67 -18.28
C GLN A 162 -26.43 -6.00 -18.35
N ARG A 163 -25.20 -5.97 -18.83
CA ARG A 163 -24.37 -7.14 -19.09
C ARG A 163 -22.94 -6.90 -18.62
N ILE A 164 -22.65 -7.27 -17.38
CA ILE A 164 -21.34 -7.05 -16.75
C ILE A 164 -20.50 -8.33 -16.90
N ALA A 165 -19.29 -8.20 -17.41
CA ALA A 165 -18.29 -9.26 -17.38
C ALA A 165 -17.20 -8.93 -16.36
N ILE A 166 -16.74 -9.93 -15.61
CA ILE A 166 -15.66 -9.78 -14.63
C ILE A 166 -14.46 -10.61 -15.08
N LEU A 167 -13.31 -9.97 -15.18
CA LEU A 167 -12.03 -10.58 -15.50
C LEU A 167 -11.07 -10.37 -14.33
N SER A 168 -10.34 -11.41 -13.92
CA SER A 168 -9.29 -11.26 -12.90
C SER A 168 -8.06 -12.09 -13.19
N ASP A 169 -6.96 -11.85 -12.48
CA ASP A 169 -5.91 -12.86 -12.34
C ASP A 169 -6.19 -13.83 -11.17
N PHE A 170 -5.21 -14.69 -10.84
CA PHE A 170 -5.31 -15.71 -9.79
C PHE A 170 -4.74 -15.29 -8.42
N SER A 171 -4.23 -14.07 -8.28
CA SER A 171 -3.72 -13.54 -7.01
C SER A 171 -4.83 -13.37 -5.97
N SER A 172 -4.46 -13.39 -4.68
CA SER A 172 -5.43 -13.21 -3.59
C SER A 172 -6.11 -11.84 -3.61
N TYR A 173 -5.42 -10.82 -4.12
CA TYR A 173 -6.01 -9.50 -4.40
C TYR A 173 -7.07 -9.58 -5.50
N ALA A 174 -6.66 -9.97 -6.72
CA ALA A 174 -7.50 -9.90 -7.90
C ALA A 174 -8.73 -10.80 -7.79
N ASP A 175 -8.53 -12.04 -7.32
CA ASP A 175 -9.62 -12.99 -7.17
C ASP A 175 -10.58 -12.56 -6.06
N GLY A 176 -10.05 -12.04 -4.95
CA GLY A 176 -10.85 -11.52 -3.84
C GLY A 176 -11.70 -10.31 -4.25
N LEU A 177 -11.13 -9.37 -5.01
CA LEU A 177 -11.85 -8.19 -5.50
C LEU A 177 -12.93 -8.61 -6.49
N ALA A 178 -12.60 -9.48 -7.44
CA ALA A 178 -13.57 -9.97 -8.41
C ALA A 178 -14.73 -10.74 -7.77
N ASN A 179 -14.47 -11.55 -6.74
CA ASN A 179 -15.53 -12.23 -5.98
C ASN A 179 -16.41 -11.22 -5.24
N SER A 180 -15.80 -10.24 -4.57
CA SER A 180 -16.54 -9.20 -3.85
C SER A 180 -17.39 -8.35 -4.78
N VAL A 181 -16.87 -7.99 -5.96
CA VAL A 181 -17.61 -7.25 -7.00
C VAL A 181 -18.76 -8.09 -7.56
N GLU A 182 -18.54 -9.39 -7.81
CA GLU A 182 -19.60 -10.29 -8.26
C GLU A 182 -20.76 -10.36 -7.25
N GLU A 183 -20.44 -10.50 -5.96
CA GLU A 183 -21.41 -10.51 -4.87
C GLU A 183 -22.15 -9.17 -4.76
N ALA A 184 -21.43 -8.05 -4.78
CA ALA A 184 -22.01 -6.71 -4.68
C ALA A 184 -22.89 -6.35 -5.88
N VAL A 185 -22.49 -6.72 -7.10
CA VAL A 185 -23.30 -6.51 -8.31
C VAL A 185 -24.60 -7.31 -8.24
N LYS A 186 -24.55 -8.58 -7.81
CA LYS A 186 -25.77 -9.39 -7.61
C LYS A 186 -26.67 -8.80 -6.54
N ALA A 187 -26.11 -8.32 -5.43
CA ALA A 187 -26.87 -7.67 -4.36
C ALA A 187 -27.54 -6.37 -4.83
N ALA A 188 -26.89 -5.62 -5.74
CA ALA A 188 -27.46 -4.43 -6.37
C ALA A 188 -28.48 -4.74 -7.49
N GLY A 189 -28.75 -6.01 -7.79
CA GLY A 189 -29.68 -6.43 -8.85
C GLY A 189 -29.09 -6.39 -10.27
N GLY A 190 -27.77 -6.27 -10.40
CA GLY A 190 -27.06 -6.34 -11.68
C GLY A 190 -26.92 -7.76 -12.22
N ASN A 191 -26.54 -7.86 -13.50
CA ASN A 191 -26.45 -9.13 -14.21
C ASN A 191 -25.02 -9.41 -14.71
N ILE A 192 -24.42 -10.46 -14.16
CA ILE A 192 -23.09 -10.96 -14.54
C ILE A 192 -23.24 -11.97 -15.68
N VAL A 193 -22.70 -11.65 -16.85
CA VAL A 193 -22.78 -12.50 -18.05
C VAL A 193 -21.54 -13.38 -18.26
N ALA A 194 -20.45 -13.07 -17.55
CA ALA A 194 -19.20 -13.83 -17.60
C ALA A 194 -18.33 -13.55 -16.36
N ARG A 195 -17.64 -14.58 -15.88
CA ARG A 195 -16.57 -14.48 -14.88
C ARG A 195 -15.41 -15.33 -15.38
N GLU A 196 -14.32 -14.69 -15.79
CA GLU A 196 -13.16 -15.35 -16.39
C GLU A 196 -11.87 -14.97 -15.65
N LYS A 197 -10.85 -15.80 -15.78
CA LYS A 197 -9.53 -15.55 -15.20
C LYS A 197 -8.41 -15.60 -16.24
N VAL A 198 -7.34 -14.86 -15.98
CA VAL A 198 -6.10 -14.85 -16.77
C VAL A 198 -4.89 -15.15 -15.92
N LYS A 199 -3.85 -15.68 -16.56
CA LYS A 199 -2.54 -15.78 -15.93
C LYS A 199 -1.88 -14.39 -15.95
N ALA A 200 -1.49 -13.90 -14.77
CA ALA A 200 -0.73 -12.66 -14.65
C ALA A 200 0.60 -12.73 -15.44
N GLY A 201 1.00 -11.62 -16.04
CA GLY A 201 2.21 -11.49 -16.86
C GLY A 201 2.10 -12.10 -18.26
N SER A 202 0.90 -12.51 -18.69
CA SER A 202 0.67 -12.92 -20.09
C SER A 202 0.86 -11.75 -21.04
N GLN A 203 1.33 -12.03 -22.25
CA GLN A 203 1.40 -11.04 -23.34
C GLN A 203 0.19 -11.12 -24.28
N ASN A 204 -0.58 -12.20 -24.20
CA ASN A 204 -1.73 -12.43 -25.07
C ASN A 204 -2.98 -12.76 -24.24
N PHE A 205 -3.94 -11.84 -24.28
CA PHE A 205 -5.25 -11.92 -23.64
C PHE A 205 -6.38 -12.10 -24.67
N THR A 206 -6.06 -12.20 -25.97
CA THR A 206 -7.04 -12.38 -27.05
C THR A 206 -7.99 -13.56 -26.84
N PRO A 207 -7.56 -14.74 -26.35
CA PRO A 207 -8.47 -15.86 -26.16
C PRO A 207 -9.60 -15.55 -25.17
N VAL A 208 -9.27 -15.02 -23.98
CA VAL A 208 -10.27 -14.66 -22.97
C VAL A 208 -11.13 -13.48 -23.45
N LEU A 209 -10.54 -12.50 -24.13
CA LEU A 209 -11.28 -11.35 -24.65
C LEU A 209 -12.28 -11.77 -25.73
N THR A 210 -11.94 -12.76 -26.56
CA THR A 210 -12.86 -13.32 -27.56
C THR A 210 -14.01 -14.08 -26.89
N GLN A 211 -13.73 -14.83 -25.83
CA GLN A 211 -14.75 -15.48 -25.01
C GLN A 211 -15.69 -14.44 -24.39
N LEU A 212 -15.16 -13.38 -23.78
CA LEU A 212 -15.97 -12.28 -23.24
C LEU A 212 -16.79 -11.59 -24.35
N LYS A 213 -16.20 -11.31 -25.52
CA LYS A 213 -16.91 -10.74 -26.67
C LYS A 213 -18.13 -11.58 -27.09
N SER A 214 -18.03 -12.91 -27.05
CA SER A 214 -19.17 -13.80 -27.36
C SER A 214 -20.34 -13.65 -26.39
N LYS A 215 -20.05 -13.20 -25.15
CA LYS A 215 -21.04 -12.89 -24.12
C LYS A 215 -21.62 -11.50 -24.26
N LYS A 216 -21.20 -10.70 -25.26
CA LYS A 216 -21.74 -9.36 -25.55
C LYS A 216 -21.88 -8.48 -24.29
N PRO A 217 -20.83 -8.30 -23.45
CA PRO A 217 -20.93 -7.43 -22.28
C PRO A 217 -21.05 -5.96 -22.71
N ASP A 218 -21.70 -5.17 -21.86
CA ASP A 218 -21.68 -3.70 -21.94
C ASP A 218 -20.43 -3.14 -21.26
N VAL A 219 -19.88 -3.88 -20.29
CA VAL A 219 -18.68 -3.51 -19.54
C VAL A 219 -17.87 -4.74 -19.16
N ILE A 220 -16.55 -4.60 -19.18
CA ILE A 220 -15.59 -5.54 -18.60
C ILE A 220 -14.97 -4.86 -17.37
N PHE A 221 -15.27 -5.38 -16.18
CA PHE A 221 -14.55 -5.04 -14.96
C PHE A 221 -13.31 -5.92 -14.85
N TYR A 222 -12.13 -5.31 -14.72
CA TYR A 222 -10.87 -6.00 -14.55
C TYR A 222 -10.31 -5.80 -13.15
N ALA A 223 -10.29 -6.90 -12.38
CA ALA A 223 -9.64 -6.98 -11.08
C ALA A 223 -8.22 -7.54 -11.27
N GLY A 224 -7.22 -6.66 -11.24
CA GLY A 224 -5.83 -7.05 -11.48
C GLY A 224 -4.94 -5.83 -11.60
N TYR A 225 -3.66 -6.05 -11.89
CA TYR A 225 -2.65 -5.00 -11.87
C TYR A 225 -2.50 -4.29 -13.23
N TYR A 226 -2.06 -3.03 -13.16
CA TYR A 226 -1.88 -2.12 -14.29
C TYR A 226 -1.07 -2.70 -15.46
N SER A 227 -0.07 -3.55 -15.18
CA SER A 227 0.81 -4.13 -16.19
C SER A 227 0.04 -4.98 -17.20
N ASP A 228 -0.90 -5.80 -16.70
CA ASP A 228 -1.75 -6.64 -17.53
C ASP A 228 -2.99 -5.86 -17.97
N GLY A 229 -3.54 -5.00 -17.11
CA GLY A 229 -4.70 -4.17 -17.42
C GLY A 229 -4.50 -3.29 -18.65
N GLY A 230 -3.34 -2.65 -18.79
CA GLY A 230 -3.02 -1.84 -19.97
C GLY A 230 -2.98 -2.66 -21.26
N LEU A 231 -2.37 -3.85 -21.21
CA LEU A 231 -2.33 -4.78 -22.35
C LEU A 231 -3.72 -5.34 -22.69
N ILE A 232 -4.52 -5.68 -21.68
CA ILE A 232 -5.91 -6.12 -21.84
C ILE A 232 -6.72 -5.02 -22.52
N ARG A 233 -6.60 -3.77 -22.07
CA ARG A 233 -7.30 -2.63 -22.68
C ARG A 233 -6.88 -2.41 -24.14
N SER A 234 -5.57 -2.47 -24.41
CA SER A 234 -5.04 -2.38 -25.77
C SER A 234 -5.63 -3.46 -26.70
N GLN A 235 -5.60 -4.72 -26.25
CA GLN A 235 -6.10 -5.85 -27.03
C GLN A 235 -7.63 -5.85 -27.15
N GLN A 236 -8.36 -5.37 -26.14
CA GLN A 236 -9.80 -5.19 -26.20
C GLN A 236 -10.20 -4.25 -27.34
N VAL A 237 -9.53 -3.10 -27.45
CA VAL A 237 -9.78 -2.12 -28.51
C VAL A 237 -9.38 -2.68 -29.88
N ALA A 238 -8.22 -3.34 -29.97
CA ALA A 238 -7.76 -3.98 -31.21
C ALA A 238 -8.73 -5.05 -31.74
N LEU A 239 -9.41 -5.78 -30.84
CA LEU A 239 -10.44 -6.78 -31.19
C LEU A 239 -11.81 -6.16 -31.51
N GLY A 240 -11.93 -4.83 -31.46
CA GLY A 240 -13.17 -4.10 -31.71
C GLY A 240 -14.26 -4.38 -30.67
N ILE A 241 -13.88 -4.76 -29.45
CA ILE A 241 -14.83 -4.95 -28.34
C ILE A 241 -15.30 -3.57 -27.88
N LYS A 242 -16.62 -3.34 -27.95
CA LYS A 242 -17.24 -2.05 -27.64
C LYS A 242 -17.68 -1.88 -26.18
N ALA A 243 -17.54 -2.92 -25.37
CA ALA A 243 -17.76 -2.84 -23.94
C ALA A 243 -16.86 -1.77 -23.33
N ASP A 244 -17.36 -1.05 -22.33
CA ASP A 244 -16.54 -0.17 -21.50
C ASP A 244 -15.52 -1.02 -20.72
N PHE A 245 -14.39 -0.42 -20.34
CA PHE A 245 -13.40 -1.04 -19.47
C PHE A 245 -13.42 -0.33 -18.12
N ILE A 246 -13.58 -1.08 -17.03
CA ILE A 246 -13.41 -0.57 -15.68
C ILE A 246 -12.27 -1.36 -15.01
N GLY A 247 -11.17 -0.71 -14.70
CA GLY A 247 -10.10 -1.27 -13.88
C GLY A 247 -10.35 -1.01 -12.40
N GLY A 248 -10.09 -2.02 -11.57
CA GLY A 248 -10.00 -1.81 -10.12
C GLY A 248 -8.76 -1.03 -9.71
N ASP A 249 -8.61 -0.81 -8.41
CA ASP A 249 -7.68 0.13 -7.78
C ASP A 249 -6.21 0.00 -8.27
N ALA A 250 -5.70 -1.22 -8.47
CA ALA A 250 -4.34 -1.49 -8.91
C ALA A 250 -4.07 -1.20 -10.41
N ASN A 251 -5.05 -0.64 -11.14
CA ASN A 251 -4.88 -0.13 -12.50
C ASN A 251 -4.58 1.37 -12.55
N ASP A 252 -4.73 2.08 -11.43
CA ASP A 252 -4.36 3.49 -11.28
C ASP A 252 -2.83 3.64 -11.17
N ASN A 253 -2.18 3.60 -12.33
CA ASN A 253 -0.74 3.77 -12.44
C ASN A 253 -0.39 4.36 -13.82
N VAL A 254 0.61 5.23 -13.87
CA VAL A 254 1.07 5.87 -15.12
C VAL A 254 1.49 4.88 -16.21
N ASP A 255 1.99 3.70 -15.85
CA ASP A 255 2.39 2.65 -16.79
C ASP A 255 1.18 1.94 -17.43
N PHE A 256 0.00 1.95 -16.81
CA PHE A 256 -1.25 1.49 -17.46
C PHE A 256 -1.45 2.24 -18.78
N VAL A 257 -1.36 3.58 -18.72
CA VAL A 257 -1.57 4.46 -19.88
C VAL A 257 -0.52 4.20 -20.96
N LYS A 258 0.75 4.01 -20.56
CA LYS A 258 1.83 3.69 -21.50
C LYS A 258 1.60 2.36 -22.21
N LEU A 259 1.16 1.34 -21.49
CA LEU A 259 0.92 -0.01 -22.02
C LEU A 259 -0.33 -0.09 -22.89
N ALA A 260 -1.39 0.64 -22.51
CA ALA A 260 -2.61 0.75 -23.31
C ALA A 260 -2.42 1.64 -24.56
N GLY A 261 -1.50 2.61 -24.51
CA GLY A 261 -1.30 3.58 -25.58
C GLY A 261 -2.58 4.35 -25.88
N ASN A 262 -2.90 4.56 -27.16
CA ASN A 262 -4.14 5.24 -27.56
C ASN A 262 -5.42 4.53 -27.08
N ALA A 263 -5.35 3.23 -26.74
CA ALA A 263 -6.50 2.51 -26.20
C ALA A 263 -6.82 2.93 -24.76
N ALA A 264 -5.92 3.65 -24.06
CA ALA A 264 -6.19 4.13 -22.70
C ALA A 264 -7.41 5.06 -22.64
N GLU A 265 -7.64 5.86 -23.69
CA GLU A 265 -8.76 6.80 -23.77
C GLU A 265 -10.11 6.08 -23.53
N GLY A 266 -10.92 6.64 -22.64
CA GLY A 266 -12.23 6.13 -22.26
C GLY A 266 -12.21 4.88 -21.37
N ALA A 267 -11.03 4.42 -20.92
CA ALA A 267 -10.98 3.47 -19.81
C ALA A 267 -11.39 4.18 -18.51
N PHE A 268 -12.16 3.49 -17.68
CA PHE A 268 -12.50 3.95 -16.34
C PHE A 268 -11.63 3.23 -15.31
N ILE A 269 -11.13 3.94 -14.31
CA ILE A 269 -10.39 3.37 -13.18
C ILE A 269 -11.12 3.76 -11.90
N ILE A 270 -11.35 2.79 -11.01
CA ILE A 270 -11.91 3.02 -9.67
C ILE A 270 -10.77 2.99 -8.68
N ASN A 271 -10.57 4.09 -7.95
CA ASN A 271 -9.60 4.15 -6.87
C ASN A 271 -9.96 5.27 -5.89
N VAL A 272 -9.22 5.39 -4.80
CA VAL A 272 -9.22 6.57 -3.92
C VAL A 272 -8.66 7.80 -4.65
N PRO A 273 -8.71 9.03 -4.08
CA PRO A 273 -8.06 10.22 -4.65
C PRO A 273 -6.62 9.98 -5.08
N THR A 274 -6.28 10.29 -6.34
CA THR A 274 -4.88 10.27 -6.80
C THR A 274 -4.06 11.32 -6.03
N PRO A 275 -2.72 11.21 -5.98
CA PRO A 275 -1.89 12.13 -5.22
C PRO A 275 -2.16 13.61 -5.51
N GLU A 276 -2.36 13.99 -6.77
CA GLU A 276 -2.61 15.37 -7.21
C GLU A 276 -3.95 15.94 -6.74
N LEU A 277 -4.90 15.08 -6.39
CA LEU A 277 -6.24 15.45 -5.93
C LEU A 277 -6.34 15.59 -4.42
N LEU A 278 -5.28 15.24 -3.68
CA LEU A 278 -5.27 15.33 -2.22
C LEU A 278 -5.33 16.80 -1.78
N PRO A 279 -6.35 17.20 -1.00
CA PRO A 279 -6.55 18.61 -0.63
C PRO A 279 -5.61 19.10 0.49
N TYR A 280 -4.90 18.18 1.15
CA TYR A 280 -4.16 18.43 2.37
C TYR A 280 -2.82 19.12 2.12
N ASP A 281 -2.48 20.11 2.93
CA ASP A 281 -1.19 20.83 2.78
C ASP A 281 0.00 19.90 3.00
N LEU A 282 -0.11 18.94 3.92
CA LEU A 282 0.91 17.92 4.11
C LEU A 282 1.14 17.08 2.84
N ALA A 283 0.10 16.83 2.06
CA ALA A 283 0.23 16.16 0.76
C ALA A 283 0.96 17.04 -0.25
N LYS A 284 0.56 18.30 -0.38
CA LYS A 284 1.22 19.24 -1.30
C LYS A 284 2.71 19.38 -0.99
N ASP A 285 3.06 19.49 0.30
CA ASP A 285 4.44 19.59 0.74
C ASP A 285 5.25 18.32 0.45
N PHE A 286 4.68 17.15 0.75
CA PHE A 286 5.34 15.87 0.47
C PHE A 286 5.54 15.66 -1.03
N LEU A 287 4.52 15.90 -1.85
CA LEU A 287 4.59 15.75 -3.31
C LEU A 287 5.58 16.74 -3.94
N LYS A 288 5.65 17.97 -3.43
CA LYS A 288 6.65 18.95 -3.85
C LYS A 288 8.07 18.47 -3.52
N ALA A 289 8.29 17.94 -2.32
CA ALA A 289 9.59 17.39 -1.92
C ALA A 289 9.98 16.15 -2.74
N TYR A 290 9.02 15.26 -3.01
CA TYR A 290 9.21 14.09 -3.86
C TYR A 290 9.62 14.49 -5.27
N LYS A 291 8.88 15.42 -5.90
CA LYS A 291 9.20 15.94 -7.22
C LYS A 291 10.55 16.64 -7.25
N ALA A 292 10.89 17.41 -6.23
CA ALA A 292 12.19 18.08 -6.15
C ALA A 292 13.36 17.08 -6.07
N LYS A 293 13.18 15.96 -5.35
CA LYS A 293 14.23 14.96 -5.15
C LYS A 293 14.38 14.00 -6.33
N TYR A 294 13.27 13.53 -6.90
CA TYR A 294 13.27 12.46 -7.89
C TYR A 294 12.95 12.94 -9.31
N ASN A 295 12.63 14.23 -9.50
CA ASN A 295 12.26 14.83 -10.79
C ASN A 295 11.06 14.16 -11.47
N MET A 296 10.18 13.55 -10.68
CA MET A 296 8.95 12.89 -11.12
C MET A 296 7.91 12.94 -10.01
N MET A 297 6.64 12.76 -10.36
CA MET A 297 5.59 12.50 -9.38
C MET A 297 5.65 11.03 -8.92
N PRO A 298 5.10 10.71 -7.75
CA PRO A 298 4.89 9.32 -7.37
C PRO A 298 4.01 8.62 -8.42
N PRO A 299 4.24 7.33 -8.67
CA PRO A 299 3.57 6.59 -9.73
C PRO A 299 2.06 6.39 -9.51
N SER A 300 1.63 6.38 -8.25
CA SER A 300 0.24 6.21 -7.81
C SER A 300 0.06 6.64 -6.35
N ILE A 301 -1.19 6.56 -5.86
CA ILE A 301 -1.53 6.80 -4.46
C ILE A 301 -0.91 5.79 -3.48
N TRP A 302 -0.62 4.55 -3.91
CA TRP A 302 -0.09 3.46 -3.06
C TRP A 302 1.26 3.82 -2.42
N THR A 303 2.09 4.51 -3.19
CA THR A 303 3.38 5.01 -2.73
C THR A 303 3.26 5.96 -1.55
N ILE A 304 2.18 6.74 -1.50
CA ILE A 304 1.93 7.75 -0.47
C ILE A 304 1.18 7.17 0.73
N LEU A 305 0.30 6.18 0.52
CA LEU A 305 -0.37 5.46 1.60
C LEU A 305 0.62 4.76 2.53
N ASN A 306 1.72 4.22 2.00
CA ASN A 306 2.82 3.66 2.79
C ASN A 306 3.54 4.67 3.68
N VAL A 307 3.68 5.92 3.21
CA VAL A 307 4.27 7.00 4.00
C VAL A 307 3.42 7.26 5.24
N ASP A 308 2.09 7.26 5.08
CA ASP A 308 1.17 7.40 6.21
C ASP A 308 1.24 6.23 7.18
N GLY A 309 1.44 5.00 6.69
CA GLY A 309 1.72 3.83 7.52
C GLY A 309 2.95 4.02 8.42
N MET A 310 4.08 4.44 7.83
CA MET A 310 5.31 4.74 8.57
C MET A 310 5.10 5.88 9.57
N ARG A 311 4.41 6.95 9.17
CA ARG A 311 4.10 8.08 10.05
C ARG A 311 3.24 7.66 11.23
N ALA A 312 2.26 6.78 11.02
CA ALA A 312 1.41 6.28 12.11
C ALA A 312 2.23 5.47 13.13
N PHE A 313 3.11 4.57 12.66
CA PHE A 313 4.00 3.81 13.54
C PHE A 313 4.93 4.70 14.35
N ILE A 314 5.58 5.68 13.71
CA ILE A 314 6.45 6.64 14.39
C ILE A 314 5.66 7.48 15.39
N TYR A 315 4.50 8.00 15.00
CA TYR A 315 3.65 8.77 15.89
C TYR A 315 3.21 7.98 17.13
N ALA A 316 2.90 6.69 16.97
CA ALA A 316 2.57 5.82 18.08
C ALA A 316 3.75 5.57 19.01
N MET A 317 4.97 5.41 18.47
CA MET A 317 6.20 5.28 19.27
C MET A 317 6.49 6.57 20.05
N GLU A 318 6.40 7.73 19.41
CA GLU A 318 6.58 9.04 20.05
C GLU A 318 5.52 9.31 21.12
N SER A 319 4.25 8.99 20.85
CA SER A 319 3.17 9.19 21.82
C SER A 319 3.33 8.32 23.07
N ASN A 320 3.88 7.12 22.91
CA ASN A 320 4.18 6.22 24.02
C ASN A 320 5.56 6.47 24.65
N GLN A 321 6.37 7.37 24.10
CA GLN A 321 7.78 7.56 24.47
C GLN A 321 8.54 6.22 24.50
N SER A 322 8.29 5.35 23.52
CA SER A 322 8.78 3.96 23.52
C SER A 322 8.89 3.39 22.12
N PHE A 323 9.97 2.66 21.85
CA PHE A 323 10.14 1.87 20.63
C PHE A 323 9.55 0.45 20.73
N ASP A 324 8.82 0.15 21.81
CA ASP A 324 8.10 -1.12 21.96
C ASP A 324 6.98 -1.21 20.91
N THR A 325 7.11 -2.17 20.00
CA THR A 325 6.18 -2.37 18.89
C THR A 325 4.79 -2.77 19.36
N LYS A 326 4.67 -3.51 20.47
CA LYS A 326 3.38 -3.89 21.02
C LYS A 326 2.63 -2.68 21.58
N LYS A 327 3.32 -1.79 22.30
CA LYS A 327 2.74 -0.52 22.77
C LYS A 327 2.31 0.37 21.61
N ALA A 328 3.13 0.45 20.56
CA ALA A 328 2.77 1.20 19.35
C ALA A 328 1.51 0.61 18.68
N ALA A 329 1.41 -0.71 18.51
CA ALA A 329 0.22 -1.36 17.96
C ALA A 329 -1.04 -1.13 18.81
N ASP A 330 -0.92 -1.28 20.14
CA ASP A 330 -2.05 -1.08 21.06
C ASP A 330 -2.54 0.38 21.04
N PHE A 331 -1.63 1.34 20.89
CA PHE A 331 -1.98 2.74 20.70
C PHE A 331 -2.74 2.95 19.39
N LEU A 332 -2.28 2.36 18.28
CA LEU A 332 -2.90 2.53 16.96
C LEU A 332 -4.31 1.95 16.86
N HIS A 333 -4.61 0.84 17.55
CA HIS A 333 -5.97 0.31 17.62
C HIS A 333 -6.95 1.22 18.40
N ASN A 334 -6.42 2.15 19.19
CA ASN A 334 -7.22 3.13 19.94
C ASN A 334 -7.14 4.53 19.33
N LEU A 335 -6.27 4.76 18.35
CA LEU A 335 -6.11 6.02 17.65
C LEU A 335 -7.39 6.38 16.90
N LYS A 336 -7.97 7.53 17.24
CA LYS A 336 -9.20 8.02 16.61
C LYS A 336 -8.92 8.88 15.41
N GLU A 337 -7.93 9.77 15.51
CA GLU A 337 -7.60 10.71 14.46
C GLU A 337 -6.10 11.03 14.51
N TYR A 338 -5.47 11.03 13.35
CA TYR A 338 -4.11 11.52 13.13
C TYR A 338 -4.04 12.06 11.70
N PRO A 339 -3.70 13.34 11.49
CA PRO A 339 -3.63 13.92 10.16
C PRO A 339 -2.61 13.22 9.25
N GLY A 340 -3.12 12.51 8.24
CA GLY A 340 -2.35 11.85 7.18
C GLY A 340 -2.09 12.73 5.96
N ILE A 341 -1.15 12.31 5.13
CA ILE A 341 -0.97 12.82 3.77
C ILE A 341 -2.20 12.48 2.92
N THR A 342 -2.74 11.27 3.10
CA THR A 342 -3.87 10.72 2.36
C THR A 342 -5.20 10.87 3.10
N GLY A 343 -5.28 11.86 4.00
CA GLY A 343 -6.43 12.10 4.88
C GLY A 343 -6.26 11.50 6.26
N ASN A 344 -7.28 11.59 7.11
CA ASN A 344 -7.20 11.13 8.49
C ASN A 344 -6.76 9.66 8.58
N ILE A 345 -5.89 9.35 9.53
CA ILE A 345 -5.40 8.01 9.82
C ILE A 345 -6.06 7.54 11.12
N ALA A 346 -6.79 6.44 11.00
CA ALA A 346 -7.36 5.69 12.11
C ALA A 346 -7.46 4.22 11.68
N PHE A 347 -7.38 3.31 12.64
CA PHE A 347 -7.45 1.88 12.37
C PHE A 347 -8.60 1.25 13.16
N ALA A 348 -9.33 0.36 12.50
CA ALA A 348 -10.29 -0.52 13.12
C ALA A 348 -9.57 -1.57 13.99
N LYS A 349 -10.35 -2.29 14.80
CA LYS A 349 -9.80 -3.30 15.72
C LYS A 349 -9.06 -4.44 15.01
N ASP A 350 -9.40 -4.71 13.76
CA ASP A 350 -8.79 -5.75 12.93
C ASP A 350 -7.57 -5.25 12.13
N GLY A 351 -7.16 -3.99 12.32
CA GLY A 351 -6.03 -3.37 11.62
C GLY A 351 -6.39 -2.72 10.29
N ASN A 352 -7.65 -2.74 9.86
CA ASN A 352 -8.08 -2.02 8.66
C ASN A 352 -8.04 -0.51 8.86
N ARG A 353 -7.57 0.25 7.86
CA ARG A 353 -7.74 1.69 7.87
C ARG A 353 -9.23 2.05 7.83
N VAL A 354 -9.62 2.99 8.68
CA VAL A 354 -10.97 3.57 8.70
C VAL A 354 -11.04 4.75 7.74
N GLY A 355 -12.12 4.81 6.98
CA GLY A 355 -12.37 5.80 5.95
C GLY A 355 -12.86 5.12 4.68
N SER A 356 -13.41 5.91 3.77
CA SER A 356 -13.78 5.43 2.44
C SER A 356 -14.17 6.61 1.58
N GLY A 357 -13.41 6.87 0.54
CA GLY A 357 -13.80 7.75 -0.55
C GLY A 357 -13.21 7.18 -1.82
N TYR A 358 -14.01 6.47 -2.58
CA TYR A 358 -13.63 6.03 -3.92
C TYR A 358 -14.12 7.06 -4.93
N MET A 359 -13.45 7.09 -6.06
CA MET A 359 -13.80 7.90 -7.20
C MET A 359 -13.72 7.02 -8.44
N THR A 360 -14.51 7.36 -9.45
CA THR A 360 -14.27 6.84 -10.79
C THR A 360 -13.60 7.90 -11.63
N TYR A 361 -12.48 7.52 -12.23
CA TYR A 361 -11.72 8.32 -13.19
C TYR A 361 -11.95 7.81 -14.59
N GLU A 362 -12.19 8.72 -15.54
CA GLU A 362 -12.12 8.43 -16.97
C GLU A 362 -10.79 8.93 -17.52
N ILE A 363 -10.01 8.03 -18.13
CA ILE A 363 -8.74 8.39 -18.77
C ILE A 363 -9.04 9.16 -20.05
N GLN A 364 -8.53 10.39 -20.11
CA GLN A 364 -8.66 11.28 -21.26
C GLN A 364 -7.58 10.96 -22.31
N LYS A 365 -7.74 11.53 -23.51
CA LYS A 365 -6.84 11.30 -24.65
C LYS A 365 -5.36 11.63 -24.37
N ASP A 366 -5.11 12.61 -23.51
CA ASP A 366 -3.76 13.01 -23.10
C ASP A 366 -3.19 12.17 -21.94
N GLY A 367 -3.92 11.15 -21.50
CA GLY A 367 -3.58 10.29 -20.37
C GLY A 367 -3.96 10.87 -19.00
N SER A 368 -4.51 12.09 -18.94
CA SER A 368 -4.98 12.68 -17.69
C SER A 368 -6.28 12.04 -17.20
N TYR A 369 -6.57 12.17 -15.91
CA TYR A 369 -7.74 11.55 -15.28
C TYR A 369 -8.82 12.60 -15.05
N LYS A 370 -10.04 12.32 -15.51
CA LYS A 370 -11.23 13.13 -15.23
C LYS A 370 -12.11 12.40 -14.24
N ILE A 371 -12.45 13.05 -13.13
CA ILE A 371 -13.40 12.48 -12.16
C ILE A 371 -14.80 12.48 -12.77
N VAL A 372 -15.42 11.30 -12.84
CA VAL A 372 -16.79 11.13 -13.37
C VAL A 372 -17.80 10.68 -12.32
N HIS A 373 -17.32 10.18 -11.16
CA HIS A 373 -18.17 9.79 -10.03
C HIS A 373 -17.37 9.86 -8.71
N LYS A 374 -18.05 10.13 -7.59
CA LYS A 374 -17.51 10.23 -6.23
C LYS A 374 -18.50 9.64 -5.23
#